data_AF-A0A7R9UL37-F1
#
_entry.id   AF-A0A7R9UL37-F1
#
_cell.length_a   1.000
_cell.length_b   1.000
_cell.length_c   1.000
_cell.angle_alpha   90.00
_cell.angle_beta   90.00
_cell.angle_gamma   90.00
#
_symmetry.space_group_name_H-M   'P 1'
#
loop_
_entity.id
_entity.type
_entity.pdbx_description
1 polymer ?
#
loop_
_entity_poly.entity_id
_entity_poly.type
_entity_poly.pdbx_seq_one_letter_code
_entity_poly.pdbx_strand_id
1 'polypeptide(L)'
;VATSAVRGAAAARRCEGRFCSVGKLAPYRAGDFERPGELERAVRARSWEGELVLSYANAGGSAWVANLAFSLRDVGIEHFLLLMMSDGACANLFASAAALSCGWSSWDMGGCKSEAESTGATERMWFIRHHYLARIIELGTVNVMALDGDVTVNAMPYALLHEPGRLGDVHAVVSLDNAPSALNVNNGFLYLRRCAPGGQVHRALLEILQRERDVCANASAFFSADGRVAAYWRETDARGITMAEGGRHMPRFVSAKDQKIYQDVLASACCARHIALRYEPSSVRVTKGRWADFVRHFTGGLSVDEMLGCVALTPHPLRPFERGDPDFFEAKHRIARFSHWSKALRLPARPPGGGIVGLDLRGSPARAAADGAGEAAGEVLGAPNTSFIASWHGTTEGEIPGWTGLWAMAPPQVAHFVGGMDKVGAMLSLGWWRHEVEVLLAGLPR
;
A
#
# COMPACT_ATOMS: atom_id res chain seq x y z
N VAL A 1 -22.37 -10.94 25.81
CA VAL A 1 -23.15 -11.86 24.96
C VAL A 1 -24.46 -11.22 24.47
N ALA A 2 -25.32 -10.68 25.35
CA ALA A 2 -26.60 -10.06 24.92
C ALA A 2 -26.47 -8.78 24.06
N THR A 3 -25.48 -7.92 24.30
CA THR A 3 -25.22 -6.70 23.50
C THR A 3 -24.64 -7.00 22.11
N SER A 4 -23.88 -8.09 21.97
CA SER A 4 -23.34 -8.58 20.69
C SER A 4 -24.45 -9.15 19.80
N ALA A 5 -25.41 -9.88 20.36
CA ALA A 5 -26.56 -10.41 19.61
C ALA A 5 -27.48 -9.31 19.06
N VAL A 6 -27.70 -8.23 19.83
CA VAL A 6 -28.53 -7.09 19.42
C VAL A 6 -27.86 -6.25 18.31
N ARG A 7 -26.52 -6.12 18.31
CA ARG A 7 -25.77 -5.46 17.21
C ARG A 7 -25.58 -6.35 15.99
N GLY A 8 -25.40 -7.66 16.15
CA GLY A 8 -25.38 -8.62 15.05
C GLY A 8 -26.68 -8.59 14.24
N ALA A 9 -27.83 -8.43 14.90
CA ALA A 9 -29.11 -8.24 14.25
C ALA A 9 -29.26 -6.88 13.54
N ALA A 10 -28.58 -5.81 14.01
CA ALA A 10 -28.59 -4.50 13.36
C ALA A 10 -27.65 -4.43 12.14
N ALA A 11 -26.49 -5.11 12.19
CA ALA A 11 -25.58 -5.26 11.05
C ALA A 11 -26.18 -6.18 9.97
N ALA A 12 -26.84 -7.27 10.37
CA ALA A 12 -27.57 -8.16 9.45
C ALA A 12 -28.71 -7.44 8.70
N ARG A 13 -29.31 -6.40 9.29
CA ARG A 13 -30.35 -5.58 8.63
C ARG A 13 -29.80 -4.49 7.69
N ARG A 14 -28.48 -4.25 7.65
CA ARG A 14 -27.84 -3.27 6.74
C ARG A 14 -27.08 -3.89 5.58
N CYS A 15 -26.91 -5.21 5.59
CA CYS A 15 -26.12 -5.92 4.60
C CYS A 15 -27.00 -6.29 3.39
N GLU A 16 -27.34 -5.29 2.58
CA GLU A 16 -28.04 -5.48 1.30
C GLU A 16 -27.07 -5.25 0.14
N GLY A 17 -27.22 -6.03 -0.93
CA GLY A 17 -26.43 -5.87 -2.15
C GLY A 17 -25.47 -7.04 -2.45
N ARG A 18 -24.90 -6.99 -3.65
CA ARG A 18 -24.11 -8.07 -4.25
C ARG A 18 -22.93 -8.51 -3.37
N PHE A 19 -22.16 -7.55 -2.85
CA PHE A 19 -20.93 -7.81 -2.10
C PHE A 19 -21.13 -8.04 -0.59
N CYS A 20 -22.39 -8.03 -0.11
CA CYS A 20 -22.71 -8.41 1.26
C CYS A 20 -22.42 -9.92 1.47
N SER A 21 -21.52 -10.24 2.40
CA SER A 21 -21.02 -11.61 2.64
C SER A 21 -21.13 -12.08 4.10
N VAL A 22 -21.52 -11.20 5.03
CA VAL A 22 -21.72 -11.55 6.44
C VAL A 22 -22.74 -12.69 6.57
N GLY A 23 -22.35 -13.75 7.27
CA GLY A 23 -23.17 -14.94 7.49
C GLY A 23 -23.30 -15.88 6.29
N LYS A 24 -22.64 -15.59 5.16
CA LYS A 24 -22.73 -16.39 3.92
C LYS A 24 -21.52 -17.30 3.67
N LEU A 25 -20.45 -17.12 4.43
CA LEU A 25 -19.19 -17.84 4.25
C LEU A 25 -18.93 -18.78 5.42
N ALA A 26 -18.51 -20.00 5.10
CA ALA A 26 -18.03 -20.93 6.12
C ALA A 26 -16.75 -20.39 6.78
N PRO A 27 -16.58 -20.54 8.09
CA PRO A 27 -15.31 -20.26 8.74
C PRO A 27 -14.20 -21.09 8.08
N TYR A 28 -13.06 -20.46 7.82
CA TYR A 28 -11.87 -21.16 7.37
C TYR A 28 -10.87 -21.23 8.53
N ARG A 29 -10.51 -22.46 8.92
CA ARG A 29 -9.52 -22.72 9.96
C ARG A 29 -8.17 -23.05 9.34
N ALA A 30 -7.22 -22.16 9.61
CA ALA A 30 -5.78 -22.33 9.71
C ALA A 30 -5.14 -23.44 8.85
N GLY A 31 -4.39 -23.02 7.83
CA GLY A 31 -3.36 -23.82 7.17
C GLY A 31 -2.16 -22.95 6.82
N ASP A 32 -1.01 -23.61 6.63
CA ASP A 32 0.20 -22.96 6.11
C ASP A 32 0.04 -22.75 4.60
N PHE A 33 -0.09 -21.50 4.16
CA PHE A 33 -0.33 -21.19 2.75
C PHE A 33 0.83 -21.57 1.83
N GLU A 34 2.00 -21.90 2.35
CA GLU A 34 3.10 -22.46 1.55
C GLU A 34 2.88 -23.95 1.21
N ARG A 35 1.98 -24.64 1.92
CA ARG A 35 1.61 -26.02 1.57
C ARG A 35 0.84 -26.05 0.24
N PRO A 36 1.08 -27.06 -0.61
CA PRO A 36 0.37 -27.20 -1.88
C PRO A 36 -1.16 -27.16 -1.71
N GLY A 37 -1.83 -26.33 -2.50
CA GLY A 37 -3.30 -26.19 -2.50
C GLY A 37 -3.91 -25.47 -1.29
N GLU A 38 -3.13 -25.10 -0.28
CA GLU A 38 -3.66 -24.50 0.94
C GLU A 38 -4.19 -23.08 0.71
N LEU A 39 -3.39 -22.22 0.07
CA LEU A 39 -3.81 -20.87 -0.32
C LEU A 39 -5.06 -20.89 -1.18
N GLU A 40 -5.10 -21.78 -2.18
CA GLU A 40 -6.24 -21.91 -3.09
C GLU A 40 -7.52 -22.35 -2.35
N ARG A 41 -7.40 -23.27 -1.38
CA ARG A 41 -8.51 -23.66 -0.50
C ARG A 41 -8.99 -22.49 0.36
N ALA A 42 -8.07 -21.70 0.92
CA ALA A 42 -8.38 -20.53 1.73
C ALA A 42 -9.12 -19.45 0.90
N VAL A 43 -8.60 -19.14 -0.28
CA VAL A 43 -9.19 -18.17 -1.21
C VAL A 43 -10.60 -18.61 -1.61
N ARG A 44 -10.80 -19.85 -2.03
CA ARG A 44 -12.15 -20.37 -2.35
C ARG A 44 -13.12 -20.29 -1.18
N ALA A 45 -12.65 -20.62 0.03
CA ALA A 45 -13.50 -20.63 1.21
C ALA A 45 -13.89 -19.21 1.66
N ARG A 46 -13.04 -18.21 1.38
CA ARG A 46 -13.18 -16.85 1.91
C ARG A 46 -13.50 -15.79 0.88
N SER A 47 -13.48 -16.08 -0.42
CA SER A 47 -13.93 -15.15 -1.45
C SER A 47 -15.46 -15.11 -1.55
N TRP A 48 -16.00 -13.97 -1.96
CA TRP A 48 -17.43 -13.81 -2.25
C TRP A 48 -17.61 -12.94 -3.48
N GLU A 49 -18.44 -13.38 -4.44
CA GLU A 49 -18.67 -12.65 -5.70
C GLU A 49 -17.37 -12.33 -6.48
N GLY A 50 -16.35 -13.18 -6.33
CA GLY A 50 -15.03 -12.96 -6.95
C GLY A 50 -14.17 -11.92 -6.22
N GLU A 51 -14.54 -11.48 -5.03
CA GLU A 51 -13.76 -10.53 -4.22
C GLU A 51 -13.17 -11.21 -2.97
N LEU A 52 -11.96 -10.80 -2.59
CA LEU A 52 -11.29 -11.21 -1.36
C LEU A 52 -10.62 -9.99 -0.71
N VAL A 53 -10.81 -9.79 0.59
CA VAL A 53 -10.00 -8.88 1.39
C VAL A 53 -8.85 -9.65 2.02
N LEU A 54 -7.61 -9.25 1.76
CA LEU A 54 -6.42 -9.82 2.38
C LEU A 54 -5.88 -8.83 3.42
N SER A 55 -5.68 -9.27 4.64
CA SER A 55 -4.92 -8.50 5.64
C SER A 55 -3.94 -9.41 6.34
N TYR A 56 -2.97 -8.84 7.04
CA TYR A 56 -1.82 -9.57 7.52
C TYR A 56 -1.27 -8.96 8.81
N ALA A 57 -0.75 -9.81 9.69
CA ALA A 57 -0.23 -9.40 11.00
C ALA A 57 0.77 -10.40 11.58
N ASN A 58 1.65 -9.90 12.45
CA ASN A 58 2.35 -10.72 13.43
C ASN A 58 1.51 -10.84 14.72
N ALA A 59 2.05 -11.49 15.76
CA ALA A 59 1.33 -11.65 17.03
C ALA A 59 0.94 -10.29 17.65
N GLY A 60 1.85 -9.30 17.65
CA GLY A 60 1.57 -7.95 18.14
C GLY A 60 0.55 -7.17 17.29
N GLY A 61 0.42 -7.54 16.01
CA GLY A 61 -0.55 -7.01 15.05
C GLY A 61 -1.98 -7.55 15.21
N SER A 62 -2.18 -8.60 16.02
CA SER A 62 -3.47 -9.32 16.11
C SER A 62 -4.65 -8.42 16.50
N ALA A 63 -4.40 -7.44 17.38
CA ALA A 63 -5.38 -6.44 17.79
C ALA A 63 -5.91 -5.64 16.60
N TRP A 64 -4.98 -5.18 15.77
CA TRP A 64 -5.23 -4.32 14.63
C TRP A 64 -6.07 -5.04 13.59
N VAL A 65 -5.64 -6.24 13.16
CA VAL A 65 -6.39 -7.02 12.18
C VAL A 65 -7.75 -7.50 12.71
N ALA A 66 -7.90 -7.71 14.02
CA ALA A 66 -9.20 -7.99 14.62
C ALA A 66 -10.12 -6.76 14.55
N ASN A 67 -9.61 -5.56 14.86
CA ASN A 67 -10.36 -4.32 14.71
C ASN A 67 -10.80 -4.09 13.26
N LEU A 68 -9.88 -4.28 12.30
CA LEU A 68 -10.18 -4.23 10.87
C LEU A 68 -11.29 -5.22 10.51
N ALA A 69 -11.19 -6.48 10.93
CA ALA A 69 -12.20 -7.50 10.67
C ALA A 69 -13.59 -7.12 11.21
N PHE A 70 -13.66 -6.47 12.38
CA PHE A 70 -14.92 -5.95 12.90
C PHE A 70 -15.46 -4.78 12.06
N SER A 71 -14.61 -3.85 11.64
CA SER A 71 -15.03 -2.74 10.77
C SER A 71 -15.55 -3.24 9.40
N LEU A 72 -14.91 -4.27 8.83
CA LEU A 72 -15.37 -4.94 7.62
C LEU A 72 -16.77 -5.57 7.82
N ARG A 73 -16.97 -6.29 8.92
CA ARG A 73 -18.28 -6.89 9.25
C ARG A 73 -19.37 -5.85 9.44
N ASP A 74 -19.05 -4.69 10.02
CA ASP A 74 -20.00 -3.58 10.20
C ASP A 74 -20.53 -3.03 8.87
N VAL A 75 -19.70 -3.06 7.82
CA VAL A 75 -20.09 -2.66 6.46
C VAL A 75 -20.58 -3.83 5.60
N GLY A 76 -20.76 -5.02 6.17
CA GLY A 76 -21.31 -6.18 5.47
C GLY A 76 -20.29 -7.07 4.75
N ILE A 77 -18.99 -6.90 5.04
CA ILE A 77 -17.90 -7.68 4.46
C ILE A 77 -17.41 -8.74 5.44
N GLU A 78 -17.52 -10.00 5.04
CA GLU A 78 -16.93 -11.14 5.72
C GLU A 78 -16.01 -11.96 4.80
N HIS A 79 -15.92 -11.64 3.50
CA HIS A 79 -14.98 -12.26 2.56
C HIS A 79 -13.53 -11.78 2.76
N PHE A 80 -13.03 -11.86 3.99
CA PHE A 80 -11.65 -11.58 4.33
C PHE A 80 -10.88 -12.84 4.73
N LEU A 81 -9.57 -12.79 4.49
CA LEU A 81 -8.59 -13.78 4.92
C LEU A 81 -7.46 -13.06 5.66
N LEU A 82 -7.24 -13.45 6.91
CA LEU A 82 -6.15 -12.91 7.73
C LEU A 82 -4.91 -13.81 7.61
N LEU A 83 -3.80 -13.22 7.22
CA LEU A 83 -2.51 -13.89 7.10
C LEU A 83 -1.64 -13.62 8.32
N MET A 84 -1.35 -14.65 9.08
CA MET A 84 -0.55 -14.54 10.29
C MET A 84 0.90 -15.02 10.07
N MET A 85 1.84 -14.45 10.82
CA MET A 85 3.25 -14.88 10.80
C MET A 85 3.51 -16.23 11.44
N SER A 86 2.57 -16.76 12.23
CA SER A 86 2.71 -18.04 12.90
C SER A 86 1.37 -18.75 13.06
N ASP A 87 1.43 -20.07 13.15
CA ASP A 87 0.28 -20.92 13.48
C ASP A 87 -0.36 -20.47 14.81
N GLY A 88 0.44 -20.28 15.86
CA GLY A 88 -0.07 -19.84 17.18
C GLY A 88 -0.87 -18.54 17.14
N ALA A 89 -0.41 -17.53 16.38
CA ALA A 89 -1.16 -16.28 16.23
C ALA A 89 -2.49 -16.48 15.49
N CYS A 90 -2.52 -17.34 14.47
CA CYS A 90 -3.76 -17.70 13.79
C CYS A 90 -4.70 -18.53 14.68
N ALA A 91 -4.19 -19.55 15.37
CA ALA A 91 -4.96 -20.37 16.30
C ALA A 91 -5.66 -19.53 17.37
N ASN A 92 -4.96 -18.51 17.88
CA ASN A 92 -5.51 -17.55 18.83
C ASN A 92 -6.66 -16.70 18.25
N LEU A 93 -6.48 -16.15 17.05
CA LEU A 93 -7.55 -15.40 16.37
C LEU A 93 -8.77 -16.29 16.05
N PHE A 94 -8.53 -17.55 15.68
CA PHE A 94 -9.58 -18.51 15.37
C PHE A 94 -10.32 -19.00 16.63
N ALA A 95 -9.60 -19.21 17.74
CA ALA A 95 -10.20 -19.60 19.02
C ALA A 95 -10.91 -18.44 19.75
N SER A 96 -10.70 -17.21 19.29
CA SER A 96 -11.36 -16.02 19.81
C SER A 96 -12.89 -16.12 19.69
N ALA A 97 -13.62 -15.36 20.51
CA ALA A 97 -15.09 -15.30 20.44
C ALA A 97 -15.61 -14.82 19.06
N ALA A 98 -14.75 -14.18 18.27
CA ALA A 98 -15.06 -13.70 16.92
C ALA A 98 -14.79 -14.72 15.80
N ALA A 99 -14.13 -15.85 16.14
CA ALA A 99 -13.75 -16.94 15.24
C ALA A 99 -13.20 -16.46 13.89
N LEU A 100 -12.19 -15.59 13.94
CA LEU A 100 -11.68 -14.91 12.75
C LEU A 100 -10.96 -15.91 11.84
N SER A 101 -11.36 -15.95 10.57
CA SER A 101 -10.75 -16.83 9.57
C SER A 101 -9.34 -16.35 9.24
N CYS A 102 -8.38 -17.24 9.43
CA CYS A 102 -6.97 -16.96 9.19
C CYS A 102 -6.23 -18.18 8.63
N GLY A 103 -5.07 -17.92 8.05
CA GLY A 103 -4.01 -18.91 7.86
C GLY A 103 -2.67 -18.31 8.25
N TRP A 104 -1.60 -19.07 8.09
CA TRP A 104 -0.25 -18.58 8.36
C TRP A 104 0.68 -18.89 7.20
N SER A 105 1.90 -18.39 7.29
CA SER A 105 2.93 -18.65 6.30
C SER A 105 4.22 -19.12 6.91
N SER A 106 4.71 -20.25 6.43
CA SER A 106 6.10 -20.68 6.64
C SER A 106 7.08 -20.06 5.65
N TRP A 107 6.63 -19.14 4.78
CA TRP A 107 7.48 -18.54 3.74
C TRP A 107 8.68 -17.84 4.36
N ASP A 108 9.87 -18.28 3.96
CA ASP A 108 11.16 -17.76 4.41
C ASP A 108 11.73 -16.87 3.31
N MET A 109 11.97 -15.59 3.64
CA MET A 109 12.55 -14.65 2.67
C MET A 109 14.05 -14.83 2.48
N GLY A 110 14.72 -15.68 3.26
CA GLY A 110 16.16 -15.94 3.13
C GLY A 110 17.00 -14.67 3.29
N GLY A 111 17.42 -14.34 4.51
CA GLY A 111 18.33 -13.21 4.78
C GLY A 111 17.72 -12.11 5.63
N CYS A 112 16.40 -11.93 5.61
CA CYS A 112 15.68 -11.12 6.62
C CYS A 112 15.56 -11.85 7.98
N LYS A 113 16.59 -12.62 8.34
CA LYS A 113 16.73 -13.31 9.62
C LYS A 113 17.66 -12.49 10.50
N SER A 114 17.27 -11.27 10.85
CA SER A 114 17.97 -10.50 11.89
C SER A 114 16.97 -10.18 13.00
N GLU A 115 16.94 -11.02 14.03
CA GLU A 115 17.64 -10.75 15.31
C GLU A 115 16.71 -9.90 16.19
N ALA A 116 16.05 -10.59 17.13
CA ALA A 116 14.90 -10.16 17.92
C ALA A 116 13.55 -10.14 17.17
N GLU A 117 12.55 -10.79 17.77
CA GLU A 117 11.15 -10.86 17.32
C GLU A 117 10.45 -9.49 17.17
N SER A 118 11.13 -8.36 17.46
CA SER A 118 10.51 -7.03 17.53
C SER A 118 10.67 -6.16 16.28
N THR A 119 11.78 -6.23 15.53
CA THR A 119 11.98 -5.36 14.33
C THR A 119 11.98 -6.14 13.01
N GLY A 120 12.68 -7.28 12.93
CA GLY A 120 12.70 -8.11 11.71
C GLY A 120 11.35 -8.78 11.41
N ALA A 121 10.52 -9.00 12.43
CA ALA A 121 9.17 -9.55 12.26
C ALA A 121 8.22 -8.59 11.52
N THR A 122 8.42 -7.28 11.65
CA THR A 122 7.56 -6.27 11.03
C THR A 122 7.86 -6.13 9.54
N GLU A 123 9.14 -6.15 9.14
CA GLU A 123 9.54 -6.09 7.73
C GLU A 123 9.09 -7.34 6.98
N ARG A 124 9.32 -8.53 7.55
CA ARG A 124 8.79 -9.79 6.99
C ARG A 124 7.27 -9.75 6.85
N MET A 125 6.58 -9.19 7.83
CA MET A 125 5.13 -8.99 7.78
C MET A 125 4.74 -8.07 6.61
N TRP A 126 5.43 -6.97 6.34
CA TRP A 126 5.10 -6.11 5.19
C TRP A 126 5.32 -6.81 3.84
N PHE A 127 6.44 -7.50 3.69
CA PHE A 127 6.80 -8.12 2.42
C PHE A 127 5.91 -9.31 2.06
N ILE A 128 5.35 -9.99 3.08
CA ILE A 128 4.47 -11.14 2.85
C ILE A 128 3.21 -10.77 2.05
N ARG A 129 2.75 -9.52 2.18
CA ARG A 129 1.61 -9.01 1.44
C ARG A 129 1.85 -9.16 -0.05
N HIS A 130 3.00 -8.72 -0.56
CA HIS A 130 3.33 -8.79 -1.98
C HIS A 130 3.44 -10.24 -2.47
N HIS A 131 4.00 -11.13 -1.63
CA HIS A 131 4.12 -12.56 -1.93
C HIS A 131 2.75 -13.20 -2.16
N TYR A 132 1.82 -12.99 -1.25
CA TYR A 132 0.48 -13.57 -1.40
C TYR A 132 -0.38 -12.87 -2.43
N LEU A 133 -0.20 -11.57 -2.67
CA LEU A 133 -0.88 -10.91 -3.79
C LEU A 133 -0.44 -11.49 -5.14
N ALA A 134 0.86 -11.69 -5.35
CA ALA A 134 1.37 -12.34 -6.57
C ALA A 134 0.78 -13.76 -6.70
N ARG A 135 0.85 -14.57 -5.65
CA ARG A 135 0.30 -15.93 -5.66
C ARG A 135 -1.22 -15.99 -5.87
N ILE A 136 -1.98 -15.03 -5.35
CA ILE A 136 -3.44 -14.99 -5.60
C ILE A 136 -3.74 -14.59 -7.05
N ILE A 137 -2.96 -13.68 -7.66
CA ILE A 137 -3.07 -13.39 -9.09
C ILE A 137 -2.82 -14.65 -9.92
N GLU A 138 -1.83 -15.47 -9.54
CA GLU A 138 -1.55 -16.75 -10.21
C GLU A 138 -2.75 -17.72 -10.17
N LEU A 139 -3.61 -17.64 -9.14
CA LEU A 139 -4.85 -18.42 -9.09
C LEU A 139 -5.89 -17.92 -10.11
N GLY A 140 -5.84 -16.66 -10.52
CA GLY A 140 -6.69 -16.08 -11.58
C GLY A 140 -8.19 -16.07 -11.30
N THR A 141 -8.61 -16.24 -10.04
CA THR A 141 -10.03 -16.48 -9.69
C THR A 141 -10.71 -15.32 -8.98
N VAL A 142 -9.95 -14.40 -8.38
CA VAL A 142 -10.51 -13.34 -7.53
C VAL A 142 -9.80 -12.00 -7.72
N ASN A 143 -10.54 -10.92 -7.51
CA ASN A 143 -10.01 -9.59 -7.22
C ASN A 143 -9.62 -9.53 -5.74
N VAL A 144 -8.59 -8.76 -5.40
CA VAL A 144 -8.03 -8.73 -4.03
C VAL A 144 -7.89 -7.30 -3.53
N MET A 145 -8.45 -7.02 -2.36
CA MET A 145 -8.20 -5.80 -1.59
C MET A 145 -7.23 -6.10 -0.45
N ALA A 146 -5.98 -5.68 -0.56
CA ALA A 146 -5.00 -5.77 0.51
C ALA A 146 -5.11 -4.56 1.43
N LEU A 147 -5.27 -4.80 2.74
CA LEU A 147 -5.39 -3.78 3.78
C LEU A 147 -4.37 -4.02 4.89
N ASP A 148 -3.71 -2.95 5.36
CA ASP A 148 -2.91 -3.02 6.58
C ASP A 148 -3.81 -3.20 7.81
N GLY A 149 -3.27 -3.78 8.89
CA GLY A 149 -4.06 -4.06 10.08
C GLY A 149 -4.60 -2.81 10.78
N ASP A 150 -3.94 -1.67 10.62
CA ASP A 150 -4.30 -0.36 11.17
C ASP A 150 -5.21 0.46 10.22
N VAL A 151 -5.96 -0.24 9.37
CA VAL A 151 -7.04 0.31 8.56
C VAL A 151 -8.39 0.13 9.26
N THR A 152 -9.30 1.09 9.05
CA THR A 152 -10.74 0.96 9.36
C THR A 152 -11.55 1.14 8.08
N VAL A 153 -12.58 0.32 7.90
CA VAL A 153 -13.55 0.46 6.81
C VAL A 153 -14.88 0.97 7.36
N ASN A 154 -15.31 2.14 6.88
CA ASN A 154 -16.50 2.85 7.38
C ASN A 154 -17.70 2.77 6.43
N ALA A 155 -17.48 2.39 5.17
CA ALA A 155 -18.54 2.17 4.19
C ALA A 155 -18.16 1.08 3.18
N MET A 156 -19.14 0.56 2.44
CA MET A 156 -18.94 -0.46 1.40
C MET A 156 -18.10 0.09 0.22
N PRO A 157 -16.85 -0.34 0.02
CA PRO A 157 -15.94 0.24 -0.97
C PRO A 157 -16.24 -0.22 -2.41
N TYR A 158 -16.90 -1.37 -2.60
CA TYR A 158 -17.07 -1.99 -3.91
C TYR A 158 -17.93 -1.18 -4.88
N ALA A 159 -18.83 -0.31 -4.39
CA ALA A 159 -19.63 0.52 -5.27
C ALA A 159 -18.74 1.39 -6.19
N LEU A 160 -17.72 2.04 -5.64
CA LEU A 160 -16.79 2.86 -6.42
C LEU A 160 -15.79 2.02 -7.22
N LEU A 161 -15.28 0.93 -6.61
CA LEU A 161 -14.28 0.05 -7.23
C LEU A 161 -14.79 -0.68 -8.48
N HIS A 162 -16.11 -0.87 -8.60
CA HIS A 162 -16.75 -1.51 -9.74
C HIS A 162 -17.47 -0.55 -10.68
N GLU A 163 -17.52 0.75 -10.37
CA GLU A 163 -18.24 1.75 -11.18
C GLU A 163 -17.53 1.97 -12.53
N PRO A 164 -18.18 1.64 -13.67
CA PRO A 164 -17.60 1.88 -14.99
C PRO A 164 -17.32 3.37 -15.23
N GLY A 165 -16.24 3.69 -15.94
CA GLY A 165 -15.78 5.06 -16.16
C GLY A 165 -15.11 5.71 -14.95
N ARG A 166 -14.95 4.97 -13.84
CA ARG A 166 -14.24 5.40 -12.62
C ARG A 166 -13.15 4.40 -12.27
N LEU A 167 -13.16 3.82 -11.07
CA LEU A 167 -12.18 2.81 -10.68
C LEU A 167 -12.50 1.43 -11.30
N GLY A 168 -13.71 1.26 -11.84
CA GLY A 168 -14.16 0.06 -12.55
C GLY A 168 -13.44 -0.23 -13.88
N ASP A 169 -12.52 0.61 -14.33
CA ASP A 169 -11.70 0.35 -15.53
C ASP A 169 -10.21 0.19 -15.19
N VAL A 170 -9.86 0.30 -13.91
CA VAL A 170 -8.51 0.19 -13.40
C VAL A 170 -8.23 -1.25 -12.95
N HIS A 171 -6.98 -1.70 -13.12
CA HIS A 171 -6.52 -3.03 -12.70
C HIS A 171 -5.85 -3.00 -11.32
N ALA A 172 -5.15 -1.92 -10.98
CA ALA A 172 -4.58 -1.71 -9.65
C ALA A 172 -4.97 -0.33 -9.10
N VAL A 173 -5.53 -0.28 -7.90
CA VAL A 173 -5.85 0.96 -7.19
C VAL A 173 -4.98 1.05 -5.94
N VAL A 174 -4.18 2.10 -5.82
CA VAL A 174 -3.30 2.35 -4.68
C VAL A 174 -3.75 3.56 -3.89
N SER A 175 -3.45 3.60 -2.59
CA SER A 175 -3.59 4.83 -1.81
C SER A 175 -2.35 5.72 -1.91
N LEU A 176 -2.49 6.99 -1.55
CA LEU A 176 -1.40 7.95 -1.51
C LEU A 176 -1.35 8.57 -0.10
N ASP A 177 -0.15 8.89 0.39
CA ASP A 177 0.02 9.65 1.63
C ASP A 177 -0.33 11.12 1.43
N ASN A 178 0.62 11.91 0.94
CA ASN A 178 0.60 13.36 1.13
C ASN A 178 0.58 14.18 -0.15
N ALA A 179 0.75 13.53 -1.30
CA ALA A 179 0.72 14.19 -2.59
C ALA A 179 0.11 13.28 -3.67
N PRO A 180 -0.55 13.84 -4.69
CA PRO A 180 -1.15 13.10 -5.80
C PRO A 180 -0.07 12.58 -6.75
N SER A 181 0.72 11.61 -6.28
CA SER A 181 1.99 11.24 -6.89
C SER A 181 2.32 9.76 -6.67
N ALA A 182 2.75 9.05 -7.72
CA ALA A 182 3.31 7.69 -7.65
C ALA A 182 4.51 7.54 -6.68
N LEU A 183 5.13 8.64 -6.26
CA LEU A 183 6.20 8.66 -5.25
C LEU A 183 5.70 8.80 -3.83
N ASN A 184 4.40 8.96 -3.66
CA ASN A 184 3.72 9.06 -2.37
C ASN A 184 2.73 7.92 -2.21
N VAL A 185 2.93 6.80 -2.93
CA VAL A 185 2.08 5.62 -2.78
C VAL A 185 2.17 5.12 -1.35
N ASN A 186 1.02 4.88 -0.75
CA ASN A 186 0.87 4.22 0.53
C ASN A 186 0.31 2.83 0.28
N ASN A 187 0.99 1.83 0.86
CA ASN A 187 0.66 0.42 0.62
C ASN A 187 -0.39 -0.15 1.57
N GLY A 188 -0.89 0.65 2.52
CA GLY A 188 -1.92 0.20 3.45
C GLY A 188 -3.28 -0.03 2.82
N PHE A 189 -3.44 0.39 1.57
CA PHE A 189 -4.52 -0.04 0.70
C PHE A 189 -4.01 -0.30 -0.70
N LEU A 190 -4.35 -1.47 -1.21
CA LEU A 190 -4.15 -1.87 -2.60
C LEU A 190 -5.36 -2.69 -3.05
N TYR A 191 -5.96 -2.35 -4.18
CA TYR A 191 -7.01 -3.17 -4.80
C TYR A 191 -6.58 -3.63 -6.18
N LEU A 192 -6.57 -4.94 -6.39
CA LEU A 192 -6.15 -5.61 -7.61
C LEU A 192 -7.37 -6.26 -8.27
N ARG A 193 -7.65 -5.90 -9.52
CA ARG A 193 -8.85 -6.32 -10.24
C ARG A 193 -8.51 -6.78 -11.64
N ARG A 194 -9.01 -7.97 -11.99
CA ARG A 194 -8.78 -8.63 -13.30
C ARG A 194 -7.30 -8.70 -13.68
N CYS A 195 -6.41 -8.76 -12.69
CA CYS A 195 -4.97 -8.92 -12.94
C CYS A 195 -4.69 -10.34 -13.42
N ALA A 196 -3.88 -10.47 -14.47
CA ALA A 196 -3.56 -11.77 -15.05
C ALA A 196 -2.19 -12.30 -14.57
N PRO A 197 -2.02 -13.64 -14.48
CA PRO A 197 -0.69 -14.24 -14.33
C PRO A 197 0.24 -13.77 -15.45
N GLY A 198 1.29 -13.05 -15.09
CA GLY A 198 2.29 -12.51 -16.02
C GLY A 198 1.88 -11.17 -16.66
N GLY A 199 0.73 -10.63 -16.26
CA GLY A 199 0.33 -9.24 -16.48
C GLY A 199 1.30 -8.25 -15.85
N GLN A 200 1.13 -6.97 -16.13
CA GLN A 200 2.05 -5.91 -15.74
C GLN A 200 2.04 -5.67 -14.23
N VAL A 201 0.87 -5.72 -13.60
CA VAL A 201 0.70 -5.68 -12.14
C VAL A 201 1.35 -6.89 -11.49
N HIS A 202 1.18 -8.09 -12.07
CA HIS A 202 1.85 -9.30 -11.56
C HIS A 202 3.37 -9.16 -11.62
N ARG A 203 3.92 -8.71 -12.76
CA ARG A 203 5.36 -8.48 -12.92
C ARG A 203 5.88 -7.42 -11.95
N ALA A 204 5.13 -6.34 -11.71
CA ALA A 204 5.50 -5.32 -10.74
C ALA A 204 5.61 -5.91 -9.33
N LEU A 205 4.64 -6.73 -8.90
CA LEU A 205 4.72 -7.42 -7.60
C LEU A 205 5.91 -8.39 -7.51
N LEU A 206 6.21 -9.13 -8.58
CA LEU A 206 7.38 -10.01 -8.62
C LEU A 206 8.71 -9.23 -8.54
N GLU A 207 8.79 -8.07 -9.19
CA GLU A 207 9.96 -7.17 -9.11
C GLU A 207 10.09 -6.58 -7.70
N ILE A 208 8.99 -6.15 -7.07
CA ILE A 208 8.98 -5.70 -5.67
C ILE A 208 9.55 -6.79 -4.77
N LEU A 209 9.04 -8.02 -4.88
CA LEU A 209 9.51 -9.16 -4.09
C LEU A 209 10.99 -9.46 -4.30
N GLN A 210 11.49 -9.33 -5.53
CA GLN A 210 12.90 -9.51 -5.81
C GLN A 210 13.74 -8.44 -5.11
N ARG A 211 13.36 -7.16 -5.20
CA ARG A 211 14.06 -6.06 -4.53
C ARG A 211 14.00 -6.19 -3.01
N GLU A 212 12.88 -6.64 -2.46
CA GLU A 212 12.74 -6.95 -1.02
C GLU A 212 13.72 -8.04 -0.58
N ARG A 213 13.84 -9.14 -1.34
CA ARG A 213 14.83 -10.19 -1.09
C ARG A 213 16.26 -9.66 -1.16
N ASP A 214 16.58 -8.81 -2.14
CA ASP A 214 17.91 -8.24 -2.29
C ASP A 214 18.28 -7.34 -1.10
N VAL A 215 17.31 -6.56 -0.61
CA VAL A 215 17.43 -5.75 0.61
C VAL A 215 17.61 -6.63 1.83
N CYS A 216 16.83 -7.70 1.96
CA CYS A 216 16.96 -8.67 3.05
C CYS A 216 18.34 -9.35 3.07
N ALA A 217 18.82 -9.81 1.91
CA ALA A 217 20.09 -10.52 1.80
C ALA A 217 21.29 -9.61 2.10
N ASN A 218 21.18 -8.30 1.85
CA ASN A 218 22.31 -7.37 1.88
C ASN A 218 22.05 -6.12 2.75
N ALA A 219 21.16 -6.21 3.75
CA ALA A 219 20.71 -5.05 4.53
C ALA A 219 21.88 -4.23 5.10
N SER A 220 22.91 -4.90 5.62
CA SER A 220 24.13 -4.26 6.13
C SER A 220 24.93 -3.53 5.05
N ALA A 221 25.04 -4.07 3.84
CA ALA A 221 25.73 -3.43 2.72
C ALA A 221 24.93 -2.24 2.13
N PHE A 222 23.61 -2.27 2.22
CA PHE A 222 22.76 -1.17 1.77
C PHE A 222 22.76 0.01 2.77
N PHE A 223 22.62 -0.28 4.06
CA PHE A 223 22.35 0.73 5.10
C PHE A 223 23.53 1.04 6.03
N SER A 224 24.70 0.41 5.85
CA SER A 224 25.89 0.78 6.63
C SER A 224 26.33 2.21 6.33
N ALA A 225 27.12 2.78 7.25
CA ALA A 225 27.71 4.11 7.08
C ALA A 225 28.56 4.23 5.81
N ASP A 226 29.13 3.13 5.32
CA ASP A 226 29.87 3.06 4.06
C ASP A 226 29.06 2.44 2.91
N GLY A 227 27.83 2.02 3.21
CA GLY A 227 26.93 1.36 2.29
C GLY A 227 26.46 2.27 1.16
N ARG A 228 25.79 1.66 0.18
CA ARG A 228 25.40 2.34 -1.07
C ARG A 228 24.49 3.54 -0.85
N VAL A 229 23.57 3.46 0.12
CA VAL A 229 22.70 4.59 0.47
C VAL A 229 23.52 5.75 1.03
N ALA A 230 24.45 5.46 1.95
CA ALA A 230 25.33 6.48 2.51
C ALA A 230 26.29 7.09 1.47
N ALA A 231 26.79 6.28 0.52
CA ALA A 231 27.60 6.76 -0.59
C ALA A 231 26.83 7.75 -1.49
N TYR A 232 25.57 7.46 -1.79
CA TYR A 232 24.70 8.38 -2.54
C TYR A 232 24.54 9.72 -1.82
N TRP A 233 24.23 9.72 -0.52
CA TRP A 233 24.05 10.97 0.23
C TRP A 233 25.35 11.77 0.40
N ARG A 234 26.50 11.09 0.49
CA ARG A 234 27.80 11.76 0.43
C ARG A 234 28.02 12.45 -0.92
N GLU A 235 27.62 11.81 -2.01
CA GLU A 235 27.72 12.39 -3.34
C GLU A 235 26.80 13.62 -3.51
N THR A 236 25.56 13.57 -3.02
CA THR A 236 24.63 14.71 -3.08
C THR A 236 25.10 15.88 -2.23
N ASP A 237 25.66 15.61 -1.05
CA ASP A 237 26.26 16.61 -0.17
C ASP A 237 27.49 17.24 -0.81
N ALA A 238 28.39 16.44 -1.40
CA ALA A 238 29.58 16.94 -2.11
C ALA A 238 29.21 17.86 -3.29
N ARG A 239 28.02 17.68 -3.87
CA ARG A 239 27.45 18.53 -4.94
C ARG A 239 26.68 19.75 -4.40
N GLY A 240 26.57 19.89 -3.07
CA GLY A 240 25.80 20.93 -2.39
C GLY A 240 24.30 20.86 -2.66
N ILE A 241 23.79 19.70 -3.09
CA ILE A 241 22.37 19.49 -3.42
C ILE A 241 21.57 19.34 -2.12
N THR A 242 22.14 18.63 -1.15
CA THR A 242 21.57 18.36 0.17
C THR A 242 22.47 18.91 1.27
N MET A 243 21.91 19.07 2.47
CA MET A 243 22.68 19.28 3.70
C MET A 243 22.14 18.36 4.79
N ALA A 244 23.03 17.59 5.42
CA ALA A 244 22.70 16.84 6.62
C ALA A 244 22.42 17.81 7.78
N GLU A 245 21.21 17.81 8.31
CA GLU A 245 20.90 18.58 9.51
C GLU A 245 21.65 17.96 10.71
N GLY A 246 22.59 18.70 11.30
CA GLY A 246 23.44 18.18 12.40
C GLY A 246 24.61 17.29 11.99
N GLY A 247 25.02 17.30 10.72
CA GLY A 247 26.25 16.63 10.26
C GLY A 247 26.16 15.11 10.14
N ARG A 248 24.97 14.52 10.27
CA ARG A 248 24.70 13.11 9.97
C ARG A 248 23.37 13.00 9.22
N HIS A 249 23.37 12.38 8.04
CA HIS A 249 22.15 11.78 7.50
C HIS A 249 21.79 10.62 8.40
N MET A 250 21.05 10.88 9.48
CA MET A 250 20.65 9.82 10.40
C MET A 250 19.81 8.80 9.63
N PRO A 251 20.19 7.51 9.62
CA PRO A 251 19.41 6.44 9.03
C PRO A 251 18.27 6.03 9.97
N ARG A 252 17.59 7.00 10.61
CA ARG A 252 16.31 6.71 11.23
C ARG A 252 15.30 6.65 10.09
N PHE A 253 15.30 5.54 9.38
CA PHE A 253 14.18 5.17 8.52
C PHE A 253 12.97 5.04 9.43
N VAL A 254 12.18 6.10 9.54
CA VAL A 254 10.86 6.06 10.17
C VAL A 254 9.80 5.61 9.16
N SER A 255 10.10 5.67 7.86
CA SER A 255 9.23 5.18 6.78
C SER A 255 9.43 3.68 6.53
N ALA A 256 8.35 2.98 6.24
CA ALA A 256 8.35 1.56 5.91
C ALA A 256 9.16 1.29 4.62
N LYS A 257 10.20 0.46 4.69
CA LYS A 257 11.14 0.19 3.57
C LYS A 257 10.44 -0.39 2.34
N ASP A 258 9.43 -1.24 2.58
CA ASP A 258 8.56 -1.83 1.56
C ASP A 258 7.84 -0.75 0.75
N GLN A 259 7.36 0.32 1.40
CA GLN A 259 6.69 1.41 0.74
C GLN A 259 7.61 2.13 -0.25
N LYS A 260 8.89 2.28 0.08
CA LYS A 260 9.88 2.87 -0.83
C LYS A 260 10.19 1.95 -2.01
N ILE A 261 10.35 0.64 -1.78
CA ILE A 261 10.54 -0.33 -2.86
C ILE A 261 9.32 -0.33 -3.80
N TYR A 262 8.11 -0.29 -3.23
CA TYR A 262 6.87 -0.27 -3.98
C TYR A 262 6.72 1.00 -4.83
N GLN A 263 6.96 2.17 -4.22
CA GLN A 263 7.02 3.46 -4.94
C GLN A 263 8.01 3.41 -6.10
N ASP A 264 9.17 2.80 -5.88
CA ASP A 264 10.25 2.72 -6.87
C ASP A 264 9.85 1.89 -8.09
N VAL A 265 9.29 0.70 -7.85
CA VAL A 265 8.82 -0.19 -8.92
C VAL A 265 7.64 0.43 -9.66
N LEU A 266 6.66 0.99 -8.95
CA LEU A 266 5.50 1.62 -9.60
C LEU A 266 5.89 2.86 -10.40
N ALA A 267 6.74 3.72 -9.83
CA ALA A 267 7.24 4.89 -10.56
C ALA A 267 8.00 4.45 -11.80
N SER A 268 8.85 3.42 -11.70
CA SER A 268 9.56 2.87 -12.85
C SER A 268 8.62 2.37 -13.95
N ALA A 269 7.59 1.62 -13.56
CA ALA A 269 6.61 1.08 -14.49
C ALA A 269 5.76 2.19 -15.16
N CYS A 270 5.32 3.20 -14.40
CA CYS A 270 4.60 4.36 -14.94
C CYS A 270 5.45 5.21 -15.88
N CYS A 271 6.76 5.34 -15.59
CA CYS A 271 7.67 6.14 -16.40
C CYS A 271 8.27 5.38 -17.59
N ALA A 272 8.03 4.06 -17.68
CA ALA A 272 8.72 3.17 -18.61
C ALA A 272 10.25 3.36 -18.61
N ARG A 273 10.79 3.65 -17.42
CA ARG A 273 12.22 3.91 -17.18
C ARG A 273 12.58 3.36 -15.83
N HIS A 274 13.80 2.88 -15.67
CA HIS A 274 14.27 2.52 -14.34
C HIS A 274 14.41 3.79 -13.49
N ILE A 275 13.43 4.04 -12.64
CA ILE A 275 13.58 4.99 -11.55
C ILE A 275 14.24 4.20 -10.43
N ALA A 276 15.29 4.77 -9.86
CA ALA A 276 15.88 4.26 -8.64
C ALA A 276 15.64 5.33 -7.59
N LEU A 277 14.49 5.32 -6.94
CA LEU A 277 14.21 6.15 -5.77
C LEU A 277 15.16 5.68 -4.67
N ARG A 278 16.35 6.28 -4.61
CA ARG A 278 17.39 5.93 -3.65
C ARG A 278 16.93 6.33 -2.25
N TYR A 279 16.18 5.45 -1.59
CA TYR A 279 15.77 5.48 -0.17
C TYR A 279 16.00 6.84 0.51
N GLU A 280 15.12 7.81 0.25
CA GLU A 280 15.23 9.15 0.82
C GLU A 280 15.14 9.07 2.36
N PRO A 281 16.18 9.47 3.11
CA PRO A 281 16.09 9.63 4.54
C PRO A 281 15.09 10.74 4.81
N SER A 282 14.19 10.51 5.77
CA SER A 282 13.19 11.48 6.21
C SER A 282 13.76 12.78 6.79
N SER A 283 15.09 12.93 6.86
CA SER A 283 15.81 14.08 7.43
C SER A 283 16.63 14.88 6.41
N VAL A 284 16.44 14.67 5.11
CA VAL A 284 17.22 15.40 4.09
C VAL A 284 16.58 16.76 3.82
N ARG A 285 17.32 17.84 4.10
CA ARG A 285 16.97 19.17 3.59
C ARG A 285 17.63 19.39 2.25
N VAL A 286 16.81 19.55 1.21
CA VAL A 286 17.30 20.02 -0.09
C VAL A 286 17.65 21.50 0.04
N THR A 287 18.88 21.84 -0.32
CA THR A 287 19.38 23.21 -0.26
C THR A 287 18.47 24.12 -1.09
N LYS A 288 18.12 25.28 -0.54
CA LYS A 288 17.24 26.25 -1.21
C LYS A 288 17.70 26.50 -2.65
N GLY A 289 16.79 26.29 -3.62
CA GLY A 289 17.08 26.47 -5.04
C GLY A 289 17.73 25.27 -5.75
N ARG A 290 17.99 24.15 -5.06
CA ARG A 290 18.60 22.93 -5.63
C ARG A 290 17.62 21.77 -5.87
N TRP A 291 16.32 22.00 -5.71
CA TRP A 291 15.29 20.95 -5.87
C TRP A 291 15.28 20.27 -7.24
N ALA A 292 15.44 21.02 -8.32
CA ALA A 292 15.51 20.44 -9.67
C ALA A 292 16.75 19.54 -9.86
N ASP A 293 17.89 19.90 -9.23
CA ASP A 293 19.10 19.08 -9.24
C ASP A 293 18.90 17.83 -8.40
N PHE A 294 18.25 17.96 -7.25
CA PHE A 294 17.86 16.84 -6.39
C PHE A 294 16.98 15.86 -7.15
N VAL A 295 15.84 16.31 -7.71
CA VAL A 295 14.94 15.49 -8.51
C VAL A 295 15.67 14.81 -9.64
N ARG A 296 16.39 15.55 -10.49
CA ARG A 296 17.10 14.97 -11.65
C ARG A 296 18.13 13.93 -11.24
N HIS A 297 18.84 14.16 -10.14
CA HIS A 297 19.82 13.21 -9.63
C HIS A 297 19.16 12.00 -8.97
N PHE A 298 18.01 12.18 -8.32
CA PHE A 298 17.23 11.13 -7.67
C PHE A 298 16.46 10.24 -8.68
N THR A 299 16.01 10.80 -9.79
CA THR A 299 15.21 10.11 -10.81
C THR A 299 16.02 9.58 -11.99
N GLY A 300 17.36 9.64 -11.93
CA GLY A 300 18.21 9.19 -13.04
C GLY A 300 18.09 10.05 -14.31
N GLY A 301 17.73 11.33 -14.18
CA GLY A 301 17.74 12.28 -15.29
C GLY A 301 16.39 12.87 -15.67
N LEU A 302 15.27 12.42 -15.08
CA LEU A 302 13.96 13.02 -15.36
C LEU A 302 13.90 14.47 -14.89
N SER A 303 13.34 15.33 -15.74
CA SER A 303 12.90 16.66 -15.33
C SER A 303 11.72 16.56 -14.35
N VAL A 304 11.49 17.64 -13.61
CA VAL A 304 10.33 17.74 -12.71
C VAL A 304 9.02 17.58 -13.49
N ASP A 305 8.94 18.09 -14.72
CA ASP A 305 7.74 17.97 -15.54
C ASP A 305 7.55 16.58 -16.13
N GLU A 306 8.62 15.89 -16.54
CA GLU A 306 8.56 14.48 -16.95
C GLU A 306 8.15 13.61 -15.77
N MET A 307 8.76 13.82 -14.61
CA MET A 307 8.41 13.15 -13.36
C MET A 307 6.95 13.42 -13.03
N LEU A 308 6.49 14.67 -12.94
CA LEU A 308 5.08 15.01 -12.67
C LEU A 308 4.13 14.50 -13.75
N GLY A 309 4.54 14.41 -15.03
CA GLY A 309 3.73 13.85 -16.11
C GLY A 309 3.58 12.33 -16.02
N CYS A 310 4.60 11.63 -15.52
CA CYS A 310 4.52 10.19 -15.25
C CYS A 310 3.88 9.87 -13.89
N VAL A 311 3.99 10.80 -12.93
CA VAL A 311 3.57 10.68 -11.53
C VAL A 311 2.13 11.18 -11.32
N ALA A 312 1.66 12.09 -12.18
CA ALA A 312 0.24 12.38 -12.31
C ALA A 312 -0.44 11.08 -12.75
N LEU A 313 -1.40 10.65 -11.94
CA LEU A 313 -2.22 9.45 -12.14
C LEU A 313 -3.19 9.63 -13.31
N THR A 314 -2.66 10.04 -14.46
CA THR A 314 -3.17 9.68 -15.77
C THR A 314 -3.03 8.17 -15.86
N PRO A 315 -4.09 7.43 -16.20
CA PRO A 315 -3.96 6.01 -16.47
C PRO A 315 -2.87 5.76 -17.50
N HIS A 316 -1.78 5.13 -17.06
CA HIS A 316 -0.66 4.76 -17.91
C HIS A 316 -0.66 3.24 -18.07
N PRO A 317 -0.51 2.71 -19.29
CA PRO A 317 -0.21 1.30 -19.45
C PRO A 317 1.15 1.02 -18.79
N LEU A 318 1.19 0.09 -17.84
CA LEU A 318 2.45 -0.28 -17.18
C LEU A 318 3.35 -0.95 -18.23
N ARG A 319 4.45 -0.33 -18.65
CA ARG A 319 5.24 -0.94 -19.74
C ARG A 319 6.07 -2.12 -19.25
N PRO A 320 6.24 -3.19 -20.04
CA PRO A 320 7.19 -4.25 -19.74
C PRO A 320 8.59 -3.65 -19.55
N PHE A 321 9.23 -3.99 -18.44
CA PHE A 321 10.62 -3.64 -18.21
C PHE A 321 11.53 -4.53 -19.08
N GLU A 322 12.44 -3.93 -19.84
CA GLU A 322 13.54 -4.67 -20.47
C GLU A 322 14.60 -4.94 -19.40
N ARG A 323 14.66 -6.18 -18.93
CA ARG A 323 15.67 -6.65 -17.99
C ARG A 323 17.01 -6.69 -18.72
N GLY A 324 17.94 -5.80 -18.39
CA GLY A 324 19.21 -5.83 -19.11
C GLY A 324 20.28 -4.79 -18.79
N ASP A 325 20.12 -3.92 -17.79
CA ASP A 325 21.18 -2.96 -17.47
C ASP A 325 22.02 -3.40 -16.26
N PRO A 326 23.21 -4.00 -16.46
CA PRO A 326 24.18 -4.21 -15.39
C PRO A 326 24.78 -2.89 -14.85
N ASP A 327 24.57 -1.75 -15.53
CA ASP A 327 25.16 -0.45 -15.21
C ASP A 327 24.25 0.44 -14.34
N PHE A 328 23.75 -0.11 -13.22
CA PHE A 328 23.00 0.63 -12.18
C PHE A 328 23.69 1.92 -11.64
N PHE A 329 24.90 2.31 -12.09
CA PHE A 329 25.79 3.21 -11.36
C PHE A 329 26.49 4.39 -12.05
N GLU A 330 26.40 4.67 -13.36
CA GLU A 330 27.14 5.82 -13.93
C GLU A 330 26.33 6.76 -14.83
N ALA A 331 26.20 8.06 -14.45
CA ALA A 331 26.29 9.23 -15.36
C ALA A 331 25.96 10.60 -14.71
N LYS A 332 26.53 11.69 -15.28
CA LYS A 332 26.79 13.03 -14.72
C LYS A 332 26.31 14.18 -15.65
N HIS A 333 25.92 15.33 -15.04
CA HIS A 333 25.92 16.75 -15.56
C HIS A 333 24.96 17.14 -16.73
N ARG A 334 24.40 18.36 -16.93
CA ARG A 334 24.63 19.78 -16.52
C ARG A 334 23.35 20.67 -16.72
N ILE A 335 23.22 21.72 -15.88
CA ILE A 335 22.76 23.14 -16.08
C ILE A 335 21.27 23.54 -16.37
N ALA A 336 20.82 24.46 -15.48
CA ALA A 336 19.96 25.67 -15.61
C ALA A 336 18.44 25.68 -15.28
N ARG A 337 18.17 26.30 -14.11
CA ARG A 337 17.15 27.30 -13.68
C ARG A 337 15.65 26.95 -13.75
N PHE A 338 14.97 26.99 -12.57
CA PHE A 338 13.85 27.90 -12.18
C PHE A 338 13.15 27.40 -10.88
N SER A 339 13.05 28.22 -9.82
CA SER A 339 12.45 27.85 -8.52
C SER A 339 11.59 28.97 -7.90
N HIS A 340 10.45 29.29 -8.50
CA HIS A 340 9.48 30.26 -7.92
C HIS A 340 8.07 29.69 -7.64
N TRP A 341 7.81 28.39 -7.86
CA TRP A 341 6.43 27.93 -8.01
C TRP A 341 5.68 27.50 -6.74
N SER A 342 6.35 27.02 -5.68
CA SER A 342 5.64 26.49 -4.49
C SER A 342 5.00 27.54 -3.57
N LYS A 343 5.30 28.84 -3.76
CA LYS A 343 4.55 29.93 -3.10
C LYS A 343 3.46 30.57 -3.97
N ALA A 344 3.40 30.26 -5.27
CA ALA A 344 2.49 30.90 -6.22
C ALA A 344 1.24 30.05 -6.54
N LEU A 345 1.25 28.75 -6.26
CA LEU A 345 0.05 27.91 -6.38
C LEU A 345 -0.88 28.12 -5.17
N ARG A 346 -1.57 29.27 -5.17
CA ARG A 346 -2.94 29.28 -4.67
C ARG A 346 -3.73 28.41 -5.65
N LEU A 347 -3.83 27.11 -5.34
CA LEU A 347 -4.88 26.29 -5.98
C LEU A 347 -6.19 27.06 -5.73
N PRO A 348 -6.98 27.38 -6.78
CA PRO A 348 -8.21 28.12 -6.59
C PRO A 348 -9.08 27.35 -5.58
N ALA A 349 -9.74 28.09 -4.68
CA ALA A 349 -10.68 27.52 -3.73
C ALA A 349 -11.64 26.60 -4.51
N ARG A 350 -11.60 25.31 -4.16
CA ARG A 350 -12.36 24.27 -4.84
C ARG A 350 -13.86 24.58 -4.68
N PRO A 351 -14.68 24.53 -5.75
CA PRO A 351 -16.13 24.60 -5.57
C PRO A 351 -16.62 23.38 -4.77
N PRO A 352 -17.71 23.51 -4.01
CA PRO A 352 -18.32 22.41 -3.28
C PRO A 352 -18.90 21.40 -4.29
N GLY A 353 -18.10 20.39 -4.62
CA GLY A 353 -18.41 19.31 -5.55
C GLY A 353 -17.19 18.42 -5.67
N GLY A 354 -17.16 17.33 -4.89
CA GLY A 354 -16.03 16.40 -4.80
C GLY A 354 -15.74 15.68 -6.11
N GLY A 355 -14.95 16.32 -6.98
CA GLY A 355 -14.36 15.66 -8.13
C GLY A 355 -13.31 14.66 -7.69
N ILE A 356 -13.41 13.42 -8.17
CA ILE A 356 -12.32 12.46 -8.19
C ILE A 356 -11.12 13.16 -8.85
N VAL A 357 -9.90 12.97 -8.35
CA VAL A 357 -8.72 13.05 -9.23
C VAL A 357 -8.74 11.78 -10.08
N GLY A 358 -9.78 11.67 -10.90
CA GLY A 358 -10.00 10.63 -11.87
C GLY A 358 -9.77 11.33 -13.19
N LEU A 359 -8.59 11.12 -13.76
CA LEU A 359 -8.25 11.63 -15.06
C LEU A 359 -9.17 10.94 -16.10
N ASP A 360 -10.05 11.73 -16.72
CA ASP A 360 -10.93 11.30 -17.83
C ASP A 360 -10.06 10.88 -19.02
N LEU A 361 -10.06 9.59 -19.34
CA LEU A 361 -9.37 8.97 -20.47
C LEU A 361 -10.23 9.00 -21.75
N ARG A 362 -10.47 10.19 -22.28
CA ARG A 362 -10.86 10.30 -23.69
C ARG A 362 -9.82 11.11 -24.45
N GLY A 363 -8.67 10.47 -24.67
CA GLY A 363 -7.84 10.71 -25.83
C GLY A 363 -8.29 9.78 -26.97
N SER A 364 -8.53 10.36 -28.15
CA SER A 364 -9.13 9.77 -29.35
C SER A 364 -8.80 8.30 -29.68
N PRO A 365 -9.77 7.52 -30.19
CA PRO A 365 -9.55 6.22 -30.83
C PRO A 365 -8.90 6.41 -32.20
N ALA A 366 -7.62 6.78 -32.23
CA ALA A 366 -6.88 6.93 -33.48
C ALA A 366 -5.40 6.61 -33.25
N ARG A 367 -5.08 5.31 -33.09
CA ARG A 367 -3.83 4.66 -33.57
C ARG A 367 -3.60 3.21 -33.13
N ALA A 368 -4.55 2.52 -32.51
CA ALA A 368 -4.43 1.07 -32.21
C ALA A 368 -4.88 0.16 -33.37
N ALA A 369 -4.59 0.54 -34.62
CA ALA A 369 -4.86 -0.27 -35.80
C ALA A 369 -3.67 -0.16 -36.77
N ALA A 370 -2.58 -0.86 -36.47
CA ALA A 370 -1.52 -1.09 -37.46
C ALA A 370 -0.76 -2.41 -37.26
N ASP A 371 -0.61 -2.94 -36.04
CA ASP A 371 0.21 -4.12 -35.84
C ASP A 371 -0.61 -5.32 -35.34
N GLY A 372 -0.78 -6.32 -36.22
CA GLY A 372 -1.61 -7.52 -36.06
C GLY A 372 -1.10 -8.56 -35.06
N ALA A 373 -0.44 -8.14 -33.98
CA ALA A 373 -0.28 -8.95 -32.78
C ALA A 373 -1.23 -8.35 -31.74
N GLY A 374 -2.17 -9.14 -31.22
CA GLY A 374 -3.06 -8.70 -30.15
C GLY A 374 -2.26 -8.37 -28.91
N GLU A 375 -1.75 -7.13 -28.84
CA GLU A 375 -1.11 -6.56 -27.68
C GLU A 375 -2.18 -6.55 -26.59
N ALA A 376 -2.02 -7.42 -25.59
CA ALA A 376 -2.94 -7.46 -24.46
C ALA A 376 -3.08 -6.03 -23.94
N ALA A 377 -4.31 -5.51 -23.98
CA ALA A 377 -4.59 -4.14 -23.55
C ALA A 377 -3.92 -3.92 -22.20
N GLY A 378 -3.04 -2.91 -22.12
CA GLY A 378 -2.19 -2.71 -20.95
C GLY A 378 -3.02 -2.61 -19.67
N GLU A 379 -2.53 -3.23 -18.59
CA GLU A 379 -3.14 -3.08 -17.28
C GLU A 379 -2.94 -1.64 -16.80
N VAL A 380 -3.92 -1.14 -16.05
CA VAL A 380 -4.05 0.28 -15.68
C VAL A 380 -3.92 0.43 -14.17
N LEU A 381 -3.11 1.39 -13.74
CA LEU A 381 -2.99 1.83 -12.34
C LEU A 381 -3.80 3.13 -12.13
N GLY A 382 -4.44 3.26 -10.97
CA GLY A 382 -5.14 4.47 -10.55
C GLY A 382 -5.01 4.72 -9.05
N ALA A 383 -5.37 5.91 -8.59
CA ALA A 383 -5.59 6.18 -7.17
C ALA A 383 -6.92 6.92 -6.97
N PRO A 384 -7.62 6.63 -5.87
CA PRO A 384 -8.91 7.24 -5.57
C PRO A 384 -8.72 8.60 -4.88
N ASN A 385 -9.81 9.31 -4.64
CA ASN A 385 -9.77 10.57 -3.91
C ASN A 385 -9.77 10.36 -2.38
N THR A 386 -9.55 11.46 -1.64
CA THR A 386 -9.49 11.45 -0.18
C THR A 386 -10.82 11.13 0.52
N SER A 387 -11.95 11.23 -0.19
CA SER A 387 -13.25 10.81 0.37
C SER A 387 -13.45 9.29 0.31
N PHE A 388 -12.73 8.61 -0.58
CA PHE A 388 -12.72 7.16 -0.62
C PHE A 388 -11.69 6.61 0.36
N ILE A 389 -10.43 7.01 0.24
CA ILE A 389 -9.36 6.63 1.16
C ILE A 389 -8.55 7.83 1.63
N ALA A 390 -8.31 7.90 2.93
CA ALA A 390 -7.42 8.89 3.50
C ALA A 390 -6.48 8.26 4.54
N SER A 391 -5.24 8.74 4.54
CA SER A 391 -4.24 8.39 5.54
C SER A 391 -4.19 9.43 6.66
N TRP A 392 -3.82 9.00 7.86
CA TRP A 392 -3.49 9.85 8.99
C TRP A 392 -2.08 9.55 9.46
N HIS A 393 -1.22 10.55 9.56
CA HIS A 393 0.10 10.43 10.17
C HIS A 393 0.17 11.35 11.41
N GLY A 394 0.30 10.75 12.59
CA GLY A 394 0.21 11.44 13.88
C GLY A 394 1.30 12.47 14.22
N THR A 395 2.07 12.94 13.24
CA THR A 395 3.28 13.77 13.44
C THR A 395 3.07 15.26 13.19
N THR A 396 1.84 15.75 13.03
CA THR A 396 1.46 17.19 12.89
C THR A 396 2.05 17.96 11.69
N GLU A 397 3.06 17.42 11.00
CA GLU A 397 3.68 18.04 9.83
C GLU A 397 3.06 17.51 8.52
N GLY A 398 2.15 18.29 7.94
CA GLY A 398 2.00 18.32 6.47
C GLY A 398 0.96 17.44 5.77
N GLU A 399 -0.13 17.01 6.41
CA GLU A 399 -1.13 16.16 5.73
C GLU A 399 -2.53 16.79 5.56
N ILE A 400 -3.15 16.48 4.43
CA ILE A 400 -4.51 16.85 4.00
C ILE A 400 -5.45 15.66 4.30
N PRO A 401 -6.68 15.84 4.81
CA PRO A 401 -7.12 16.45 6.05
C PRO A 401 -7.60 15.34 7.03
N GLY A 402 -6.68 14.53 7.60
CA GLY A 402 -7.04 13.58 8.66
C GLY A 402 -7.28 14.26 10.02
N TRP A 403 -6.76 15.48 10.19
CA TRP A 403 -6.51 16.05 11.51
C TRP A 403 -7.56 17.05 12.02
N THR A 404 -8.32 17.72 11.14
CA THR A 404 -9.15 18.87 11.54
C THR A 404 -10.60 18.52 11.90
N GLY A 405 -10.84 17.37 12.54
CA GLY A 405 -12.19 16.89 12.86
C GLY A 405 -13.06 16.52 11.65
N LEU A 406 -12.51 16.63 10.43
CA LEU A 406 -13.22 16.32 9.19
C LEU A 406 -13.62 14.85 9.12
N TRP A 407 -12.82 13.94 9.64
CA TRP A 407 -13.18 12.52 9.71
C TRP A 407 -14.37 12.23 10.64
N ALA A 408 -14.58 13.05 11.68
CA ALA A 408 -15.76 12.92 12.54
C ALA A 408 -17.04 13.41 11.81
N MET A 409 -16.92 14.37 10.89
CA MET A 409 -18.05 14.92 10.13
C MET A 409 -18.32 14.19 8.81
N ALA A 410 -17.26 13.69 8.17
CA ALA A 410 -17.25 13.08 6.85
C ALA A 410 -16.16 11.99 6.80
N PRO A 411 -16.40 10.82 7.41
CA PRO A 411 -15.43 9.73 7.42
C PRO A 411 -15.13 9.25 5.99
N PRO A 412 -13.86 8.97 5.63
CA PRO A 412 -13.56 8.30 4.38
C PRO A 412 -14.11 6.86 4.43
N GLN A 413 -14.39 6.27 3.27
CA GLN A 413 -14.85 4.87 3.21
C GLN A 413 -13.80 3.92 3.79
N VAL A 414 -12.52 4.21 3.56
CA VAL A 414 -11.36 3.51 4.12
C VAL A 414 -10.46 4.54 4.79
N ALA A 415 -10.12 4.33 6.06
CA ALA A 415 -9.19 5.17 6.80
C ALA A 415 -7.94 4.36 7.16
N HIS A 416 -6.76 4.85 6.78
CA HIS A 416 -5.49 4.23 7.12
C HIS A 416 -4.76 5.07 8.17
N PHE A 417 -4.37 4.46 9.29
CA PHE A 417 -3.64 5.16 10.36
C PHE A 417 -2.16 4.78 10.27
N VAL A 418 -1.30 5.71 9.86
CA VAL A 418 0.15 5.54 9.64
C VAL A 418 0.94 6.06 10.86
N GLY A 419 2.12 5.50 11.13
CA GLY A 419 3.02 5.98 12.20
C GLY A 419 2.96 5.21 13.52
N GLY A 420 3.39 5.84 14.63
CA GLY A 420 3.98 5.08 15.74
C GLY A 420 3.41 5.17 17.16
N MET A 421 2.66 6.20 17.61
CA MET A 421 2.42 6.31 19.07
C MET A 421 1.00 6.64 19.57
N ASP A 422 0.01 6.96 18.73
CA ASP A 422 -1.36 7.17 19.24
C ASP A 422 -2.48 6.82 18.25
N LYS A 423 -2.29 5.77 17.44
CA LYS A 423 -3.33 5.29 16.52
C LYS A 423 -4.56 4.78 17.26
N VAL A 424 -4.34 4.03 18.35
CA VAL A 424 -5.44 3.47 19.16
C VAL A 424 -6.24 4.59 19.80
N GLY A 425 -5.59 5.59 20.39
CA GLY A 425 -6.29 6.75 20.97
C GLY A 425 -7.06 7.53 19.91
N ALA A 426 -6.49 7.73 18.72
CA ALA A 426 -7.20 8.35 17.61
C ALA A 426 -8.44 7.54 17.18
N MET A 427 -8.31 6.23 16.96
CA MET A 427 -9.43 5.35 16.61
C MET A 427 -10.49 5.28 17.72
N LEU A 428 -10.09 5.24 18.99
CA LEU A 428 -11.00 5.31 20.15
C LEU A 428 -11.79 6.62 20.16
N SER A 429 -11.13 7.75 19.91
CA SER A 429 -11.77 9.07 19.89
C SER A 429 -12.81 9.21 18.77
N LEU A 430 -12.61 8.49 17.66
CA LEU A 430 -13.53 8.42 16.53
C LEU A 430 -14.61 7.35 16.69
N GLY A 431 -14.53 6.50 17.72
CA GLY A 431 -15.42 5.34 17.90
C GLY A 431 -15.18 4.21 16.90
N TRP A 432 -14.00 4.19 16.27
CA TRP A 432 -13.58 3.22 15.24
C TRP A 432 -12.75 2.07 15.80
N TRP A 433 -12.35 2.17 17.07
CA TRP A 433 -11.76 1.06 17.82
C TRP A 433 -12.85 0.32 18.60
N ARG A 434 -12.88 -1.01 18.47
CA ARG A 434 -13.80 -1.88 19.21
C ARG A 434 -13.20 -2.32 20.54
N HIS A 435 -13.85 -2.03 21.66
CA HIS A 435 -13.44 -2.55 22.98
C HIS A 435 -13.43 -4.08 23.04
N GLU A 436 -14.22 -4.75 22.20
CA GLU A 436 -14.18 -6.21 22.06
C GLU A 436 -12.79 -6.72 21.68
N VAL A 437 -11.99 -5.93 20.95
CA VAL A 437 -10.59 -6.24 20.62
C VAL A 437 -9.76 -6.32 21.89
N GLU A 438 -9.97 -5.44 22.87
CA GLU A 438 -9.21 -5.45 24.14
C GLU A 438 -9.48 -6.74 24.92
N VAL A 439 -10.71 -7.25 24.86
CA VAL A 439 -11.08 -8.55 25.46
C VAL A 439 -10.42 -9.71 24.71
N LEU A 440 -10.33 -9.64 23.38
CA LEU A 440 -9.60 -10.65 22.60
C LEU A 440 -8.12 -10.71 22.99
N LEU A 441 -7.51 -9.57 23.31
CA LEU A 441 -6.10 -9.49 23.69
C LEU A 441 -5.83 -9.88 25.14
N ALA A 442 -6.79 -9.68 26.04
CA ALA A 442 -6.63 -10.00 27.46
C ALA A 442 -6.43 -11.51 27.73
N GLY A 443 -6.83 -12.37 26.78
CA GLY A 443 -6.70 -13.83 26.87
C GLY A 443 -5.51 -14.44 26.13
N LEU A 444 -4.71 -13.63 25.41
CA LEU A 444 -3.54 -14.15 24.70
C LEU A 444 -2.33 -14.21 25.65
N PRO A 445 -1.50 -15.27 25.59
CA PRO A 445 -0.21 -15.28 26.28
C PRO A 445 0.57 -14.03 25.85
N ARG A 446 0.97 -13.20 26.82
CA ARG A 446 1.80 -12.03 26.58
C ARG A 446 3.24 -12.42 26.32
#